data_AF-A0A8A1V380-F1
#
_entry.id   AF-A0A8A1V380-F1
#
_cell.length_a   1.000
_cell.length_b   1.000
_cell.length_c   1.000
_cell.angle_alpha   90.00
_cell.angle_beta   90.00
_cell.angle_gamma   90.00
#
_symmetry.space_group_name_H-M   'P 1'
#
loop_
_entity.id
_entity.type
_entity.pdbx_description
1 polymer ?
#
loop_
_entity_poly.entity_id
_entity_poly.type
_entity_poly.pdbx_seq_one_letter_code
_entity_poly.pdbx_strand_id
1 'polypeptide(L)'
;MRARNRTITEQFLAFDAQNPHVYRELERMTARRLAAGATRIGLENLFEDLRRHLPYGVAGLNNNFTALYARRLITAHPEWATAFELRRRAA
;
A
#
# COMPACT_ATOMS: atom_id res chain seq x y z
N MET A 1 -32.69 -4.25 2.81
CA MET A 1 -31.61 -3.45 2.21
C MET A 1 -30.44 -4.37 1.88
N ARG A 2 -30.20 -4.69 0.60
CA ARG A 2 -29.00 -5.45 0.21
C ARG A 2 -27.79 -4.54 0.39
N ALA A 3 -26.92 -4.85 1.34
CA ALA A 3 -25.60 -4.24 1.41
C ALA A 3 -24.94 -4.46 0.05
N ARG A 4 -24.76 -3.36 -0.70
CA ARG A 4 -24.13 -3.38 -2.02
C ARG A 4 -22.76 -4.05 -1.84
N ASN A 5 -22.51 -5.15 -2.55
CA ASN A 5 -21.18 -5.75 -2.70
C ASN A 5 -20.26 -4.70 -3.35
N ARG A 6 -19.73 -3.77 -2.57
CA ARG A 6 -18.73 -2.81 -3.06
C ARG A 6 -17.53 -3.62 -3.49
N THR A 7 -17.07 -3.33 -4.70
CA THR A 7 -15.83 -3.88 -5.21
C THR A 7 -14.67 -3.52 -4.28
N ILE A 8 -13.61 -4.32 -4.33
CA ILE A 8 -12.45 -4.10 -3.46
C ILE A 8 -11.81 -2.73 -3.67
N THR A 9 -11.92 -2.20 -4.89
CA THR A 9 -11.49 -0.84 -5.25
C THR A 9 -12.35 0.22 -4.58
N GLU A 10 -13.68 0.08 -4.56
CA GLU A 10 -14.56 1.04 -3.88
C GLU A 10 -14.35 1.04 -2.37
N GLN A 11 -14.14 -0.14 -1.77
CA GLN A 11 -13.79 -0.26 -0.36
C GLN A 11 -12.45 0.42 -0.06
N PHE A 12 -11.46 0.20 -0.92
CA PHE A 12 -10.16 0.86 -0.83
C PHE A 12 -10.28 2.39 -0.94
N LEU A 13 -11.02 2.93 -1.92
CA LEU A 13 -11.19 4.36 -2.09
C LEU A 13 -11.89 4.99 -0.87
N ALA A 14 -12.93 4.34 -0.35
CA ALA A 14 -13.61 4.81 0.85
C ALA A 14 -12.71 4.78 2.08
N PHE A 15 -11.87 3.74 2.20
CA PHE A 15 -10.90 3.61 3.29
C PHE A 15 -9.78 4.64 3.18
N ASP A 16 -9.20 4.83 2.00
CA ASP A 16 -8.12 5.78 1.72
C ASP A 16 -8.58 7.23 1.94
N ALA A 17 -9.80 7.58 1.51
CA ALA A 17 -10.39 8.89 1.77
C ALA A 17 -10.57 9.17 3.28
N GLN A 18 -10.87 8.15 4.07
CA GLN A 18 -10.97 8.26 5.53
C GLN A 18 -9.60 8.23 6.23
N ASN A 19 -8.59 7.64 5.59
CA ASN A 19 -7.27 7.42 6.16
C ASN A 19 -6.15 7.96 5.25
N PRO A 20 -6.14 9.26 4.90
CA PRO A 20 -5.13 9.82 3.99
C PRO A 20 -3.71 9.74 4.55
N HIS A 21 -3.57 9.61 5.86
CA HIS A 21 -2.29 9.41 6.55
C HIS A 21 -1.66 8.06 6.23
N VAL A 22 -2.45 7.02 5.92
CA VAL A 22 -1.93 5.69 5.55
C VAL A 22 -1.14 5.76 4.26
N TYR A 23 -1.71 6.39 3.23
CA TYR A 23 -1.03 6.59 1.97
C TYR A 23 0.28 7.36 2.16
N ARG A 24 0.23 8.50 2.88
CA ARG A 24 1.40 9.34 3.13
C ARG A 24 2.51 8.62 3.88
N GLU A 25 2.15 7.79 4.86
CA GLU A 25 3.14 7.03 5.63
C GLU A 25 3.77 5.93 4.78
N LEU A 26 2.98 5.21 3.97
CA LEU A 26 3.49 4.22 3.01
C LEU A 26 4.44 4.85 1.99
N GLU A 27 4.07 6.02 1.45
CA GLU A 27 4.90 6.80 0.53
C GLU A 27 6.22 7.20 1.19
N ARG A 28 6.16 7.76 2.41
CA ARG A 28 7.35 8.14 3.19
C ARG A 28 8.27 6.96 3.49
N MET A 29 7.71 5.83 3.92
CA MET A 29 8.48 4.62 4.23
C MET A 29 9.12 4.02 2.97
N THR A 30 8.39 4.03 1.84
CA THR A 30 8.92 3.60 0.54
C THR A 30 10.09 4.49 0.13
N ALA A 31 9.89 5.80 0.11
CA ALA A 31 10.94 6.77 -0.25
C ALA A 31 12.17 6.61 0.65
N ARG A 32 11.98 6.42 1.96
CA ARG A 32 13.09 6.18 2.90
C ARG A 32 13.86 4.89 2.60
N ARG A 33 13.16 3.82 2.23
CA ARG A 33 13.81 2.55 1.84
C ARG A 33 14.61 2.70 0.56
N LEU A 34 14.05 3.37 -0.45
CA LEU A 34 14.74 3.64 -1.71
C LEU A 34 15.97 4.53 -1.49
N ALA A 35 15.84 5.58 -0.67
CA ALA A 35 16.96 6.45 -0.30
C ALA A 35 18.06 5.69 0.47
N ALA A 36 17.69 4.65 1.23
CA ALA A 36 18.63 3.75 1.89
C ALA A 36 19.27 2.71 0.94
N GLY A 37 18.94 2.75 -0.36
CA GLY A 37 19.47 1.82 -1.37
C GLY A 37 18.71 0.51 -1.48
N ALA A 38 17.48 0.42 -0.95
CA ALA A 38 16.65 -0.77 -1.11
C ALA A 38 16.27 -0.96 -2.58
N THR A 39 16.65 -2.09 -3.15
CA THR A 39 16.33 -2.47 -4.53
C THR A 39 15.07 -3.32 -4.65
N ARG A 40 14.54 -3.80 -3.50
CA ARG A 40 13.33 -4.65 -3.43
C ARG A 40 12.46 -4.21 -2.26
N ILE A 41 11.23 -3.80 -2.54
CA ILE A 41 10.26 -3.36 -1.55
C ILE A 41 9.00 -4.21 -1.66
N GLY A 42 8.74 -5.01 -0.62
CA GLY A 42 7.49 -5.75 -0.47
C GLY A 42 6.43 -4.91 0.23
N LEU A 43 5.24 -4.76 -0.37
CA LEU A 43 4.12 -4.04 0.28
C LEU A 43 3.64 -4.74 1.55
N GLU A 44 3.73 -6.06 1.63
CA GLU A 44 3.38 -6.82 2.83
C GLU A 44 4.24 -6.37 4.02
N ASN A 45 5.57 -6.31 3.84
CA ASN A 45 6.49 -5.81 4.86
C ASN A 45 6.22 -4.34 5.22
N LEU A 46 5.97 -3.48 4.21
CA LEU A 46 5.58 -2.08 4.46
C LEU A 46 4.31 -1.98 5.29
N PHE A 47 3.31 -2.83 5.03
CA PHE A 47 2.06 -2.86 5.78
C PHE A 47 2.24 -3.36 7.20
N GLU A 48 3.07 -4.38 7.40
CA GLU A 48 3.42 -4.85 8.73
C GLU A 48 4.14 -3.77 9.54
N ASP A 49 5.13 -3.10 8.95
CA ASP A 49 5.80 -1.98 9.60
C ASP A 49 4.84 -0.83 9.88
N LEU A 50 3.95 -0.49 8.95
CA LEU A 50 2.92 0.52 9.15
C LEU A 50 2.03 0.17 10.35
N ARG A 51 1.61 -1.09 10.47
CA ARG A 51 0.82 -1.59 11.61
C ARG A 51 1.60 -1.49 12.93
N ARG A 52 2.92 -1.72 12.91
CA ARG A 52 3.80 -1.53 14.09
C ARG A 52 3.96 -0.06 14.47
N HIS A 53 4.02 0.83 13.48
CA HIS A 53 4.23 2.28 13.70
C HIS A 53 2.95 3.01 14.16
N LEU A 54 1.76 2.48 13.86
CA LEU A 54 0.50 3.11 14.24
C LEU A 54 0.02 2.61 15.61
N PRO A 55 -0.11 3.49 16.62
CA PRO A 55 -0.38 3.10 18.01
C PRO A 55 -1.72 2.38 18.23
N TYR A 56 -2.67 2.49 17.29
CA TYR A 56 -3.98 1.83 17.37
C TYR A 56 -4.26 0.85 16.23
N GLY A 57 -3.28 0.60 15.34
CA GLY A 57 -3.52 -0.06 14.06
C GLY A 57 -4.55 0.71 13.21
N VAL A 58 -4.59 0.43 11.90
CA VAL A 58 -5.67 0.99 11.07
C VAL A 58 -6.78 -0.06 11.00
N ALA A 59 -7.86 0.17 11.73
CA ALA A 59 -9.04 -0.68 11.69
C ALA A 59 -9.56 -0.76 10.25
N GLY A 60 -9.61 -1.97 9.68
CA GLY A 60 -10.04 -2.21 8.30
C GLY A 60 -8.92 -2.23 7.24
N LEU A 61 -7.64 -2.18 7.62
CA LEU A 61 -6.53 -2.37 6.68
C LEU A 61 -6.48 -3.82 6.19
N ASN A 62 -7.14 -4.07 5.05
CA ASN A 62 -7.18 -5.38 4.41
C ASN A 62 -5.90 -5.62 3.60
N ASN A 63 -5.35 -6.84 3.68
CA ASN A 63 -4.19 -7.25 2.87
C ASN A 63 -4.45 -7.15 1.37
N ASN A 64 -5.71 -7.24 0.93
CA ASN A 64 -6.06 -7.04 -0.47
C ASN A 64 -5.82 -5.61 -0.98
N PHE A 65 -5.72 -4.62 -0.07
CA PHE A 65 -5.41 -3.25 -0.45
C PHE A 65 -3.92 -3.05 -0.76
N THR A 66 -3.04 -3.96 -0.35
CA THR A 66 -1.59 -3.87 -0.63
C THR A 66 -1.32 -3.68 -2.13
N ALA A 67 -1.95 -4.48 -2.99
CA ALA A 67 -1.79 -4.39 -4.44
C ALA A 67 -2.34 -3.09 -5.02
N LEU A 68 -3.42 -2.54 -4.44
CA LEU A 68 -4.00 -1.26 -4.87
C LEU A 68 -3.12 -0.08 -4.47
N TYR A 69 -2.58 -0.09 -3.25
CA TYR A 69 -1.60 0.89 -2.80
C TYR A 69 -0.30 0.80 -3.62
N ALA A 70 0.20 -0.40 -3.92
CA ALA A 70 1.36 -0.58 -4.78
C ALA A 70 1.17 0.09 -6.14
N ARG A 71 0.04 -0.19 -6.80
CA ARG A 71 -0.31 0.41 -8.09
C ARG A 71 -0.38 1.93 -8.00
N ARG A 72 -1.03 2.47 -6.95
CA ARG A 72 -1.13 3.91 -6.73
C ARG A 72 0.25 4.56 -6.53
N LEU A 73 1.11 3.97 -5.71
CA LEU A 73 2.49 4.47 -5.49
C LEU A 73 3.29 4.46 -6.78
N ILE A 74 3.19 3.39 -7.59
CA ILE A 74 3.86 3.31 -8.90
C ILE A 74 3.28 4.33 -9.90
N THR A 75 1.97 4.58 -9.88
CA THR A 75 1.36 5.60 -10.74
C THR A 75 1.83 7.00 -10.36
N ALA A 76 1.99 7.29 -9.06
CA ALA A 76 2.52 8.57 -8.58
C ALA A 76 4.03 8.70 -8.80
N HIS A 77 4.76 7.58 -8.66
CA HIS A 77 6.21 7.46 -8.77
C HIS A 77 6.59 6.32 -9.72
N PRO A 78 6.54 6.54 -11.04
CA PRO A 78 6.90 5.52 -12.02
C PRO A 78 8.32 4.96 -11.83
N GLU A 79 9.22 5.76 -11.27
CA GLU A 79 10.60 5.38 -10.95
C GLU A 79 10.68 4.30 -9.86
N TRP A 80 9.64 4.13 -9.03
CA TRP A 80 9.59 3.09 -8.00
C TRP A 80 9.16 1.73 -8.56
N ALA A 81 8.62 1.67 -9.79
CA ALA A 81 8.16 0.43 -10.42
C ALA A 81 9.25 -0.65 -10.48
N THR A 82 10.52 -0.24 -10.59
CA THR A 82 11.67 -1.15 -10.64
C THR A 82 12.02 -1.76 -9.28
N ALA A 83 11.71 -1.05 -8.19
CA ALA A 83 11.98 -1.49 -6.82
C ALA A 83 10.81 -2.26 -6.20
N PHE A 84 9.57 -1.97 -6.64
CA PHE A 84 8.43 -2.80 -6.32
C PHE A 84 8.48 -4.06 -7.17
N GLU A 85 8.91 -5.17 -6.57
CA GLU A 85 8.79 -6.49 -7.17
C GLU A 85 7.29 -6.86 -7.19
N LEU A 86 6.55 -6.28 -8.14
CA LEU A 86 5.24 -6.79 -8.54
C LEU A 86 5.54 -8.17 -9.12
N ARG A 87 5.51 -9.19 -8.26
CA ARG A 87 5.91 -10.57 -8.53
C ARG A 87 5.58 -10.91 -9.98
N ARG A 88 6.56 -10.80 -10.86
CA ARG A 88 6.47 -11.36 -12.19
C ARG A 88 6.42 -12.84 -11.87
N ARG A 89 5.23 -13.46 -11.93
CA ARG A 89 5.14 -14.92 -11.88
C ARG A 89 6.12 -15.38 -12.95
N ALA A 90 7.28 -15.88 -12.52
CA ALA A 90 8.14 -16.64 -13.39
C ALA A 90 7.27 -17.83 -13.82
N ALA A 91 6.99 -17.91 -15.11
CA ALA A 91 6.43 -19.09 -15.74
C ALA A 91 7.47 -20.21 -15.65
#